data_AF-A0A7W9U6T8-F1
#
_entry.id   AF-A0A7W9U6T8-F1
#
_cell.length_a   1.000
_cell.length_b   1.000
_cell.length_c   1.000
_cell.angle_alpha   90.00
_cell.angle_beta   90.00
_cell.angle_gamma   90.00
#
_symmetry.space_group_name_H-M   'P 1'
#
loop_
_entity.id
_entity.type
_entity.pdbx_description
1 polymer ?
#
loop_
_entity_poly.entity_id
_entity_poly.type
_entity_poly.pdbx_seq_one_letter_code
_entity_poly.pdbx_strand_id
1 'polypeptide(L)'
;MTTQKNDTRLNSIRPAGTPASPGRRNFMALAGATAGATLLGSLPGCGGNVDTPAGASGSTTPVPVDPIWGSTGAAQQIIDALQHITPSMFASVDFVVTSYGATPLTSQVVAATAWSPAIPWLGQSASPTSPGADQMVSASLTGTTFDSRKAFNNAIVAANAAGGGRVVVPAGNWYCGGPIVLLSNVNFHLSANCTIYFSPNPADYATSGPHATANGNLYWTRWQANDCLNFGSPVYAYQQQNIGLSGEGDTSILNGQSMTPAQANGTTPSFCWWTFKGTNGAYDCASSSTPSQAYANPNNAALTSLSSSSITNPESATLLPLLDAGTSWAQDQNYLPALAELGVAVEQRIFGNGH
;
A
#
# COMPACT_ATOMS: atom_id res chain seq x y z
N MET A 1 -32.58 23.51 37.17
CA MET A 1 -31.96 22.44 37.97
C MET A 1 -32.01 21.16 37.17
N THR A 2 -30.91 20.85 36.48
CA THR A 2 -30.76 19.58 35.76
C THR A 2 -29.31 19.15 35.96
N THR A 3 -29.11 18.20 36.86
CA THR A 3 -27.81 17.62 37.22
C THR A 3 -27.27 16.78 36.07
N GLN A 4 -26.17 17.22 35.46
CA GLN A 4 -25.29 16.36 34.66
C GLN A 4 -24.65 15.32 35.61
N LYS A 5 -24.82 14.03 35.30
CA LYS A 5 -24.04 12.97 35.93
C LYS A 5 -22.65 12.95 35.28
N ASN A 6 -21.63 13.36 36.05
CA ASN A 6 -20.24 13.06 35.77
C ASN A 6 -19.97 11.58 36.10
N ASP A 7 -19.98 10.72 35.10
CA ASP A 7 -19.41 9.37 35.21
C ASP A 7 -17.92 9.42 34.88
N THR A 8 -17.11 9.86 35.84
CA THR A 8 -15.67 9.62 35.84
C THR A 8 -15.44 8.14 36.12
N ARG A 9 -15.43 7.31 35.06
CA ARG A 9 -14.98 5.92 35.16
C ARG A 9 -13.47 5.92 35.42
N LEU A 10 -13.06 5.40 36.57
CA LEU A 10 -11.68 5.05 36.88
C LEU A 10 -11.21 4.00 35.86
N ASN A 11 -10.39 4.42 34.90
CA ASN A 11 -9.64 3.48 34.07
C ASN A 11 -8.68 2.72 34.99
N SER A 12 -8.77 1.38 34.96
CA SER A 12 -7.71 0.52 35.48
C SER A 12 -6.38 0.97 34.88
N ILE A 13 -5.42 1.33 35.73
CA ILE A 13 -4.09 1.74 35.34
C ILE A 13 -3.40 0.50 34.76
N ARG A 14 -3.41 0.38 33.43
CA ARG A 14 -2.67 -0.65 32.70
C ARG A 14 -1.20 -0.23 32.56
N PRO A 15 -0.25 -1.18 32.57
CA PRO A 15 1.14 -0.89 32.25
C PRO A 15 1.22 -0.20 30.88
N ALA A 16 1.91 0.94 30.82
CA ALA A 16 2.15 1.62 29.55
C ALA A 16 2.98 0.70 28.63
N GLY A 17 2.52 0.48 27.40
CA GLY A 17 3.31 -0.17 26.34
C GLY A 17 2.79 -1.50 25.78
N THR A 18 1.73 -2.11 26.30
CA THR A 18 1.17 -3.35 25.70
C THR A 18 0.21 -3.05 24.53
N PRO A 19 0.33 -3.73 23.37
CA PRO A 19 -0.61 -3.61 22.26
C PRO A 19 -2.03 -3.96 22.70
N ALA A 20 -2.96 -3.06 22.40
CA ALA A 20 -4.36 -3.24 22.73
C ALA A 20 -5.21 -3.20 21.47
N SER A 21 -6.28 -4.00 21.46
CA SER A 21 -7.31 -3.94 20.44
C SER A 21 -7.83 -2.50 20.31
N PRO A 22 -7.74 -1.86 19.13
CA PRO A 22 -8.31 -0.55 18.94
C PRO A 22 -9.83 -0.63 19.12
N GLY A 23 -10.39 0.29 19.90
CA GLY A 23 -11.85 0.38 20.03
C GLY A 23 -12.50 0.55 18.65
N ARG A 24 -13.68 -0.04 18.44
CA ARG A 24 -14.37 -0.13 17.14
C ARG A 24 -14.42 1.20 16.34
N ARG A 25 -14.52 2.33 17.03
CA ARG A 25 -14.50 3.68 16.42
C ARG A 25 -13.11 4.11 15.93
N ASN A 26 -12.05 3.76 16.66
CA ASN A 26 -10.65 3.99 16.23
C ASN A 26 -10.26 3.03 15.11
N PHE A 27 -10.75 1.79 15.14
CA PHE A 27 -10.56 0.84 14.05
C PHE A 27 -11.22 1.32 12.75
N MET A 28 -12.41 1.92 12.80
CA MET A 28 -13.07 2.49 11.61
C MET A 28 -12.35 3.75 11.08
N ALA A 29 -11.71 4.54 11.94
CA ALA A 29 -10.87 5.66 11.50
C ALA A 29 -9.57 5.18 10.84
N LEU A 30 -8.97 4.09 11.36
CA LEU A 30 -7.76 3.48 10.80
C LEU A 30 -8.07 2.69 9.51
N ALA A 31 -9.19 1.96 9.47
CA ALA A 31 -9.66 1.19 8.32
C ALA A 31 -10.31 2.06 7.24
N GLY A 32 -10.80 3.26 7.59
CA GLY A 32 -11.29 4.25 6.62
C GLY A 32 -10.22 4.77 5.66
N ALA A 33 -8.94 4.53 5.95
CA ALA A 33 -7.80 4.84 5.10
C ALA A 33 -7.28 3.64 4.29
N THR A 34 -7.83 2.43 4.47
CA THR A 34 -7.38 1.22 3.75
C THR A 34 -8.57 0.50 3.12
N ALA A 35 -8.59 0.43 1.79
CA ALA A 35 -9.58 -0.35 1.05
C ALA A 35 -9.48 -1.84 1.42
N GLY A 36 -10.38 -2.31 2.28
CA GLY A 36 -10.41 -3.72 2.72
C GLY A 36 -11.44 -4.09 3.80
N ALA A 37 -12.43 -3.23 4.08
CA ALA A 37 -13.33 -3.41 5.22
C ALA A 37 -14.32 -4.60 5.12
N THR A 38 -14.39 -5.31 3.98
CA THR A 38 -15.38 -6.38 3.77
C THR A 38 -14.95 -7.77 4.27
N LEU A 39 -13.68 -7.97 4.66
CA LEU A 39 -13.17 -9.28 5.10
C LEU A 39 -13.20 -9.53 6.62
N LEU A 40 -13.57 -8.53 7.43
CA LEU A 40 -13.54 -8.63 8.89
C LEU A 40 -14.92 -8.91 9.52
N GLY A 41 -15.97 -9.04 8.71
CA GLY A 41 -17.35 -9.20 9.18
C GLY A 41 -17.73 -10.61 9.61
N SER A 42 -16.90 -11.64 9.37
CA SER A 42 -17.29 -13.04 9.56
C SER A 42 -16.33 -13.90 10.39
N LEU A 43 -15.33 -13.31 11.05
CA LEU A 43 -14.49 -14.04 12.02
C LEU A 43 -15.17 -14.05 13.40
N PRO A 44 -15.56 -15.21 13.96
CA PRO A 44 -15.95 -15.31 15.35
C PRO A 44 -14.67 -15.17 16.20
N GLY A 45 -14.39 -13.95 16.64
CA GLY A 45 -13.20 -13.66 17.46
C GLY A 45 -12.96 -12.17 17.75
N CYS A 46 -13.46 -11.27 16.90
CA CYS A 46 -13.34 -9.82 17.10
C CYS A 46 -14.56 -9.24 17.85
N GLY A 47 -14.92 -9.83 18.99
CA GLY A 47 -16.05 -9.40 19.81
C GLY A 47 -15.59 -8.69 21.08
N GLY A 48 -15.25 -7.40 20.99
CA GLY A 48 -15.08 -6.57 22.18
C GLY A 48 -16.44 -6.36 22.87
N ASN A 49 -16.73 -7.11 23.93
CA ASN A 49 -17.92 -6.89 24.76
C ASN A 49 -17.85 -5.53 25.46
N VAL A 50 -18.93 -4.77 25.37
CA VAL A 50 -19.18 -3.58 26.19
C VAL A 50 -19.60 -4.01 27.59
N ASP A 51 -18.93 -3.50 28.61
CA ASP A 51 -19.21 -3.74 30.03
C ASP A 51 -20.64 -3.36 30.43
N THR A 52 -21.49 -4.36 30.67
CA THR A 52 -22.68 -4.25 31.54
C THR A 52 -22.36 -4.89 32.89
N PRO A 53 -22.63 -4.23 34.04
CA PRO A 53 -22.35 -4.82 35.34
C PRO A 53 -23.47 -5.82 35.67
N ALA A 54 -23.26 -7.09 35.31
CA ALA A 54 -24.03 -8.20 35.84
C ALA A 54 -23.32 -8.78 37.06
N GLY A 55 -24.10 -9.08 38.10
CA GLY A 55 -23.65 -9.40 39.45
C GLY A 55 -22.59 -10.50 39.55
N ALA A 56 -21.80 -10.37 40.60
CA ALA A 56 -20.76 -11.30 41.00
C ALA A 56 -21.30 -12.73 41.14
N SER A 57 -20.93 -13.59 40.19
CA SER A 57 -20.79 -15.01 40.41
C SER A 57 -19.41 -15.39 39.88
N GLY A 58 -18.56 -15.89 40.76
CA GLY A 58 -17.17 -16.26 40.46
C GLY A 58 -17.13 -17.42 39.48
N SER A 59 -17.09 -17.11 38.18
CA SER A 59 -16.75 -18.07 37.14
C SER A 59 -15.24 -18.12 36.98
N THR A 60 -14.64 -19.27 37.27
CA THR A 60 -13.22 -19.57 37.05
C THR A 60 -12.90 -19.90 35.59
N THR A 61 -13.80 -19.63 34.64
CA THR A 61 -13.52 -19.79 33.21
C THR A 61 -12.43 -18.83 32.79
N PRO A 62 -11.27 -19.32 32.28
CA PRO A 62 -10.23 -18.45 31.75
C PRO A 62 -10.85 -17.57 30.67
N VAL A 63 -10.69 -16.25 30.81
CA VAL A 63 -11.07 -15.31 29.76
C VAL A 63 -10.29 -15.72 28.51
N PRO A 64 -10.94 -15.97 27.36
CA PRO A 64 -10.25 -16.31 26.12
C PRO A 64 -9.20 -15.25 25.82
N VAL A 65 -7.95 -15.69 25.68
CA VAL A 65 -6.84 -14.81 25.30
C VAL A 65 -7.06 -14.39 23.85
N ASP A 66 -7.02 -13.08 23.58
CA ASP A 66 -7.13 -12.55 22.22
C ASP A 66 -5.93 -13.05 21.40
N PRO A 67 -6.15 -13.73 20.25
CA PRO A 67 -5.05 -14.29 19.47
C PRO A 67 -4.19 -13.22 18.78
N ILE A 68 -4.70 -11.99 18.63
CA ILE A 68 -4.03 -10.89 17.96
C ILE A 68 -3.42 -9.93 18.99
N TRP A 69 -4.19 -9.53 19.99
CA TRP A 69 -3.83 -8.47 20.93
C TRP A 69 -3.44 -8.99 22.32
N GLY A 70 -2.81 -8.14 23.14
CA GLY A 70 -2.34 -8.50 24.47
C GLY A 70 -0.92 -9.09 24.49
N SER A 71 -0.40 -9.38 25.68
CA SER A 71 1.01 -9.71 25.91
C SER A 71 1.49 -11.04 25.32
N THR A 72 0.59 -11.88 24.84
CA THR A 72 0.91 -13.16 24.17
C THR A 72 0.35 -13.25 22.75
N GLY A 73 -0.40 -12.24 22.30
CA GLY A 73 -1.01 -12.19 20.98
C GLY A 73 0.01 -11.94 19.87
N ALA A 74 -0.37 -12.21 18.63
CA ALA A 74 0.51 -12.06 17.46
C ALA A 74 1.17 -10.68 17.35
N ALA A 75 0.48 -9.60 17.72
CA ALA A 75 1.04 -8.24 17.68
C ALA A 75 2.23 -8.08 18.65
N GLN A 76 2.16 -8.65 19.86
CA GLN A 76 3.28 -8.61 20.80
C GLN A 76 4.44 -9.46 20.31
N GLN A 77 4.16 -10.64 19.75
CA GLN A 77 5.20 -11.51 19.18
C GLN A 77 5.99 -10.81 18.06
N ILE A 78 5.31 -10.00 17.23
CA ILE A 78 5.97 -9.17 16.21
C ILE A 78 6.86 -8.11 16.87
N ILE A 79 6.37 -7.41 17.89
CA ILE A 79 7.18 -6.41 18.61
C ILE A 79 8.42 -7.05 19.22
N ASP A 80 8.26 -8.18 19.91
CA ASP A 80 9.36 -8.92 20.54
C ASP A 80 10.36 -9.42 19.50
N ALA A 81 9.88 -9.86 18.33
CA ALA A 81 10.74 -10.27 17.23
C ALA A 81 11.53 -9.09 16.66
N LEU A 82 10.99 -7.87 16.67
CA LEU A 82 11.63 -6.66 16.13
C LEU A 82 12.43 -5.86 17.17
N GLN A 83 12.39 -6.24 18.46
CA GLN A 83 13.02 -5.47 19.55
C GLN A 83 14.53 -5.24 19.39
N HIS A 84 15.20 -6.09 18.61
CA HIS A 84 16.64 -6.00 18.34
C HIS A 84 16.97 -4.99 17.21
N ILE A 85 15.97 -4.53 16.46
CA ILE A 85 16.11 -3.53 15.40
C ILE A 85 16.10 -2.15 16.06
N THR A 86 17.26 -1.53 16.14
CA THR A 86 17.44 -0.20 16.75
C THR A 86 18.09 0.74 15.75
N PRO A 87 17.85 2.07 15.81
CA PRO A 87 18.52 3.02 14.91
C PRO A 87 20.06 2.93 14.93
N SER A 88 20.64 2.50 16.06
CA SER A 88 22.07 2.25 16.21
C SER A 88 22.62 1.08 15.39
N MET A 89 21.75 0.24 14.80
CA MET A 89 22.19 -0.83 13.89
C MET A 89 22.65 -0.30 12.52
N PHE A 90 22.20 0.90 12.15
CA PHE A 90 22.60 1.54 10.91
C PHE A 90 23.91 2.28 11.12
N ALA A 91 24.82 2.21 10.14
CA ALA A 91 26.00 3.05 10.14
C ALA A 91 25.60 4.52 10.27
N SER A 92 26.27 5.28 11.13
CA SER A 92 26.01 6.71 11.34
C SER A 92 26.65 7.55 10.23
N VAL A 93 26.27 7.27 8.99
CA VAL A 93 26.73 7.96 7.78
C VAL A 93 25.51 8.38 6.97
N ASP A 94 25.46 9.66 6.62
CA ASP A 94 24.36 10.25 5.86
C ASP A 94 24.68 10.33 4.36
N PHE A 95 23.73 9.88 3.56
CA PHE A 95 23.71 9.93 2.11
C PHE A 95 22.60 10.89 1.70
N VAL A 96 22.91 12.18 1.63
CA VAL A 96 21.90 13.22 1.34
C VAL A 96 21.54 13.18 -0.15
N VAL A 97 20.26 13.02 -0.46
CA VAL A 97 19.78 12.77 -1.84
C VAL A 97 20.11 13.89 -2.84
N THR A 98 20.33 15.12 -2.38
CA THR A 98 20.76 16.24 -3.23
C THR A 98 22.18 16.05 -3.79
N SER A 99 23.07 15.37 -3.05
CA SER A 99 24.39 14.96 -3.55
C SER A 99 24.31 13.91 -4.67
N TYR A 100 23.14 13.28 -4.84
CA TYR A 100 22.84 12.31 -5.89
C TYR A 100 21.96 12.88 -7.01
N GLY A 101 21.73 14.19 -7.01
CA GLY A 101 21.02 14.91 -8.07
C GLY A 101 19.52 15.13 -7.83
N ALA A 102 18.99 14.82 -6.63
CA ALA A 102 17.61 15.15 -6.31
C ALA A 102 17.43 16.67 -6.25
N THR A 103 16.36 17.17 -6.87
CA THR A 103 16.01 18.59 -6.86
C THR A 103 14.66 18.78 -6.19
N PRO A 104 14.54 19.66 -5.17
CA PRO A 104 13.26 19.91 -4.53
C PRO A 104 12.31 20.64 -5.51
N LEU A 105 11.03 20.31 -5.40
CA LEU A 105 9.94 21.03 -6.06
C LEU A 105 9.82 22.43 -5.45
N THR A 106 9.58 23.40 -6.31
CA THR A 106 9.37 24.80 -5.91
C THR A 106 7.96 25.23 -6.28
N SER A 107 7.68 25.41 -7.56
CA SER A 107 6.38 25.84 -8.09
C SER A 107 5.53 24.71 -8.69
N GLN A 108 6.05 23.48 -8.68
CA GLN A 108 5.39 22.34 -9.33
C GLN A 108 4.25 21.75 -8.50
N VAL A 109 4.23 21.99 -7.19
CA VAL A 109 3.10 21.63 -6.33
C VAL A 109 2.02 22.67 -6.52
N VAL A 110 0.87 22.24 -7.05
CA VAL A 110 -0.28 23.12 -7.29
C VAL A 110 -1.44 22.72 -6.41
N ALA A 111 -2.30 23.69 -6.06
CA ALA A 111 -3.58 23.37 -5.47
C ALA A 111 -4.40 22.54 -6.48
N ALA A 112 -5.17 21.56 -5.99
CA ALA A 112 -6.01 20.72 -6.83
C ALA A 112 -7.05 21.56 -7.61
N THR A 113 -7.51 22.68 -7.05
CA THR A 113 -8.40 23.67 -7.69
C THR A 113 -7.72 24.47 -8.81
N ALA A 114 -6.39 24.49 -8.86
CA ALA A 114 -5.61 25.16 -9.91
C ALA A 114 -5.28 24.23 -11.09
N TRP A 115 -5.67 22.96 -11.04
CA TRP A 115 -5.50 22.04 -12.16
C TRP A 115 -6.38 22.46 -13.34
N SER A 116 -5.83 22.47 -14.56
CA SER A 116 -6.52 22.96 -15.75
C SER A 116 -6.34 22.01 -16.94
N PRO A 117 -7.41 21.58 -17.63
CA PRO A 117 -8.82 21.76 -17.28
C PRO A 117 -9.19 21.16 -15.92
N ALA A 118 -10.24 21.68 -15.26
CA ALA A 118 -10.64 21.24 -13.94
C ALA A 118 -10.83 19.71 -13.86
N ILE A 119 -10.41 19.10 -12.76
CA ILE A 119 -10.52 17.66 -12.56
C ILE A 119 -11.98 17.28 -12.28
N PRO A 120 -12.64 16.51 -13.16
CA PRO A 120 -14.09 16.33 -13.10
C PRO A 120 -14.56 15.44 -11.94
N TRP A 121 -13.64 14.73 -11.28
CA TRP A 121 -13.92 13.87 -10.13
C TRP A 121 -13.56 14.50 -8.76
N LEU A 122 -13.07 15.74 -8.73
CA LEU A 122 -12.82 16.45 -7.47
C LEU A 122 -14.06 17.20 -6.96
N GLY A 123 -14.08 17.50 -5.66
CA GLY A 123 -15.15 18.30 -5.02
C GLY A 123 -16.45 17.54 -4.77
N GLN A 124 -16.44 16.21 -4.92
CA GLN A 124 -17.58 15.38 -4.54
C GLN A 124 -17.66 15.25 -3.02
N SER A 125 -18.89 15.24 -2.49
CA SER A 125 -19.16 15.06 -1.05
C SER A 125 -18.59 13.78 -0.47
N ALA A 126 -18.23 12.80 -1.31
CA ALA A 126 -17.66 11.51 -0.92
C ALA A 126 -16.13 11.42 -1.11
N SER A 127 -15.47 12.43 -1.66
CA SER A 127 -14.00 12.41 -1.76
C SER A 127 -13.40 12.55 -0.36
N PRO A 128 -12.57 11.60 0.11
CA PRO A 128 -11.98 11.68 1.43
C PRO A 128 -11.11 12.93 1.52
N THR A 129 -11.32 13.74 2.57
CA THR A 129 -10.45 14.85 2.90
C THR A 129 -9.29 14.29 3.73
N SER A 130 -8.20 13.90 3.08
CA SER A 130 -6.94 13.62 3.75
C SER A 130 -6.00 14.82 3.68
N PRO A 131 -5.14 15.05 4.69
CA PRO A 131 -4.08 16.05 4.60
C PRO A 131 -3.25 15.85 3.32
N GLY A 132 -3.07 16.92 2.54
CA GLY A 132 -2.31 16.89 1.29
C GLY A 132 -3.11 16.46 0.04
N ALA A 133 -4.39 16.09 0.16
CA ALA A 133 -5.25 15.79 -1.00
C ALA A 133 -5.63 17.03 -1.82
N ASP A 134 -5.46 18.22 -1.25
CA ASP A 134 -5.64 19.52 -1.89
C ASP A 134 -4.41 19.97 -2.69
N GLN A 135 -3.30 19.22 -2.64
CA GLN A 135 -2.07 19.50 -3.35
C GLN A 135 -1.73 18.38 -4.34
N MET A 136 -1.33 18.76 -5.55
CA MET A 136 -1.05 17.83 -6.63
C MET A 136 0.22 18.20 -7.38
N VAL A 137 0.88 17.17 -7.90
CA VAL A 137 2.08 17.25 -8.75
C VAL A 137 1.84 16.43 -10.01
N SER A 138 2.02 17.07 -11.15
CA SER A 138 1.79 16.48 -12.48
C SER A 138 2.76 15.34 -12.80
N ALA A 139 2.25 14.26 -13.41
CA ALA A 139 3.07 13.14 -13.91
C ALA A 139 4.08 13.56 -14.98
N SER A 140 3.93 14.74 -15.59
CA SER A 140 4.87 15.30 -16.56
C SER A 140 6.27 15.57 -15.99
N LEU A 141 6.46 15.47 -14.68
CA LEU A 141 7.78 15.59 -14.07
C LEU A 141 8.63 14.34 -14.21
N THR A 142 8.05 13.18 -14.54
CA THR A 142 8.81 11.94 -14.72
C THR A 142 9.91 12.12 -15.78
N GLY A 143 11.13 11.71 -15.45
CA GLY A 143 12.30 11.86 -16.31
C GLY A 143 12.89 13.27 -16.40
N THR A 144 12.29 14.28 -15.75
CA THR A 144 12.85 15.64 -15.69
C THR A 144 13.86 15.79 -14.55
N THR A 145 14.49 16.97 -14.42
CA THR A 145 15.38 17.28 -13.28
C THR A 145 14.69 17.23 -11.91
N PHE A 146 13.35 17.29 -11.87
CA PHE A 146 12.57 17.20 -10.64
C PHE A 146 12.24 15.75 -10.25
N ASP A 147 12.47 14.78 -11.14
CA ASP A 147 12.29 13.37 -10.83
C ASP A 147 13.43 12.84 -9.95
N SER A 148 13.15 12.77 -8.66
CA SER A 148 14.12 12.35 -7.65
C SER A 148 14.28 10.83 -7.58
N ARG A 149 13.49 10.03 -8.33
CA ARG A 149 13.54 8.56 -8.26
C ARG A 149 14.95 8.01 -8.48
N LYS A 150 15.66 8.51 -9.50
CA LYS A 150 17.03 8.07 -9.78
C LYS A 150 17.99 8.47 -8.66
N ALA A 151 17.89 9.71 -8.16
CA ALA A 151 18.73 10.20 -7.08
C ALA A 151 18.53 9.41 -5.78
N PHE A 152 17.27 9.13 -5.42
CA PHE A 152 16.91 8.33 -4.25
C PHE A 152 17.52 6.93 -4.33
N ASN A 153 17.31 6.22 -5.45
CA ASN A 153 17.83 4.87 -5.62
C ASN A 153 19.36 4.84 -5.72
N ASN A 154 20.00 5.86 -6.31
CA ASN A 154 21.47 5.96 -6.32
C ASN A 154 22.04 6.18 -4.91
N ALA A 155 21.39 7.01 -4.08
CA ALA A 155 21.78 7.21 -2.69
C ALA A 155 21.63 5.91 -1.88
N ILE A 156 20.57 5.14 -2.11
CA ILE A 156 20.35 3.82 -1.49
C ILE A 156 21.44 2.82 -1.90
N VAL A 157 21.79 2.76 -3.18
CA VAL A 157 22.88 1.90 -3.68
C VAL A 157 24.20 2.30 -3.04
N ALA A 158 24.51 3.60 -2.95
CA ALA A 158 25.73 4.08 -2.32
C ALA A 158 25.79 3.76 -0.82
N ALA A 159 24.67 3.95 -0.11
CA ALA A 159 24.57 3.61 1.31
C ALA A 159 24.78 2.11 1.53
N ASN A 160 24.12 1.25 0.76
CA ASN A 160 24.29 -0.20 0.84
C ASN A 160 25.74 -0.62 0.51
N ALA A 161 26.35 -0.06 -0.53
CA ALA A 161 27.73 -0.36 -0.93
C ALA A 161 28.77 0.07 0.14
N ALA A 162 28.44 1.09 0.94
CA ALA A 162 29.27 1.52 2.07
C ALA A 162 29.09 0.65 3.34
N GLY A 163 28.30 -0.42 3.26
CA GLY A 163 27.99 -1.29 4.42
C GLY A 163 26.73 -0.87 5.19
N GLY A 164 25.98 0.10 4.69
CA GLY A 164 24.77 0.64 5.30
C GLY A 164 24.87 2.13 5.59
N GLY A 165 23.76 2.71 6.02
CA GLY A 165 23.70 4.14 6.36
C GLY A 165 22.30 4.70 6.28
N ARG A 166 22.20 6.02 6.43
CA ARG A 166 20.94 6.75 6.34
C ARG A 166 20.88 7.55 5.04
N VAL A 167 19.91 7.25 4.19
CA VAL A 167 19.61 8.06 3.00
C VAL A 167 18.67 9.17 3.43
N VAL A 168 19.14 10.42 3.41
CA VAL A 168 18.40 11.56 3.98
C VAL A 168 17.75 12.37 2.86
N VAL A 169 16.43 12.51 2.94
CA VAL A 169 15.65 13.46 2.15
C VAL A 169 15.42 14.72 3.02
N PRO A 170 16.01 15.87 2.65
CA PRO A 170 15.83 17.11 3.41
C PRO A 170 14.39 17.63 3.40
N ALA A 171 14.12 18.60 4.26
CA ALA A 171 12.88 19.37 4.23
C ALA A 171 12.60 19.92 2.82
N GLY A 172 11.33 19.88 2.40
CA GLY A 172 10.90 20.30 1.07
C GLY A 172 9.96 19.30 0.42
N ASN A 173 9.52 19.65 -0.79
CA ASN A 173 8.65 18.83 -1.61
C ASN A 173 9.48 18.12 -2.67
N TRP A 174 9.24 16.84 -2.93
CA TRP A 174 10.04 16.03 -3.85
C TRP A 174 9.13 15.20 -4.73
N TYR A 175 9.42 15.07 -6.03
CA TYR A 175 8.68 14.18 -6.92
C TYR A 175 9.43 12.86 -7.11
N CYS A 176 8.70 11.75 -7.11
CA CYS A 176 9.25 10.41 -7.34
C CYS A 176 8.48 9.69 -8.46
N GLY A 177 9.09 9.62 -9.65
CA GLY A 177 8.56 8.97 -10.86
C GLY A 177 8.61 7.44 -10.83
N GLY A 178 8.21 6.81 -9.72
CA GLY A 178 8.19 5.35 -9.57
C GLY A 178 8.69 4.86 -8.20
N PRO A 179 9.03 3.56 -8.07
CA PRO A 179 9.41 2.95 -6.80
C PRO A 179 10.72 3.48 -6.20
N ILE A 180 10.73 3.62 -4.88
CA ILE A 180 11.93 3.68 -4.05
C ILE A 180 12.27 2.24 -3.64
N VAL A 181 13.37 1.70 -4.16
CA VAL A 181 13.78 0.30 -3.96
C VAL A 181 14.83 0.25 -2.86
N LEU A 182 14.43 -0.15 -1.66
CA LEU A 182 15.31 -0.24 -0.50
C LEU A 182 16.20 -1.48 -0.59
N LEU A 183 17.42 -1.34 -0.08
CA LEU A 183 18.43 -2.40 0.03
C LEU A 183 18.76 -2.65 1.50
N SER A 184 19.45 -3.76 1.75
CA SER A 184 19.81 -4.16 3.11
C SER A 184 20.68 -3.11 3.83
N ASN A 185 20.50 -2.97 5.14
CA ASN A 185 21.23 -2.03 6.02
C ASN A 185 21.03 -0.54 5.68
N VAL A 186 19.97 -0.18 4.95
CA VAL A 186 19.65 1.21 4.60
C VAL A 186 18.45 1.71 5.40
N ASN A 187 18.59 2.88 6.01
CA ASN A 187 17.49 3.66 6.56
C ASN A 187 17.15 4.82 5.61
N PHE A 188 16.00 4.76 4.93
CA PHE A 188 15.49 5.87 4.14
C PHE A 188 14.74 6.84 5.06
N HIS A 189 15.26 8.05 5.20
CA HIS A 189 14.87 9.00 6.23
C HIS A 189 14.30 10.29 5.63
N LEU A 190 13.07 10.62 5.99
CA LEU A 190 12.41 11.87 5.64
C LEU A 190 12.61 12.87 6.79
N SER A 191 13.27 14.00 6.51
CA SER A 191 13.41 15.06 7.52
C SER A 191 12.05 15.69 7.85
N ALA A 192 11.99 16.51 8.90
CA ALA A 192 10.80 17.30 9.20
C ALA A 192 10.42 18.20 8.01
N ASN A 193 9.12 18.33 7.74
CA ASN A 193 8.57 19.08 6.59
C ASN A 193 9.02 18.55 5.21
N CYS A 194 9.34 17.26 5.11
CA CYS A 194 9.60 16.58 3.85
C CYS A 194 8.31 15.94 3.32
N THR A 195 7.91 16.26 2.09
CA THR A 195 6.84 15.56 1.38
C THR A 195 7.37 14.95 0.09
N ILE A 196 7.22 13.64 -0.08
CA ILE A 196 7.50 12.94 -1.34
C ILE A 196 6.18 12.67 -2.05
N TYR A 197 5.99 13.26 -3.23
CA TYR A 197 4.86 13.04 -4.12
C TYR A 197 5.21 11.94 -5.12
N PHE A 198 4.58 10.78 -4.97
CA PHE A 198 4.73 9.67 -5.89
C PHE A 198 3.93 9.90 -7.16
N SER A 199 4.47 9.48 -8.31
CA SER A 199 3.79 9.63 -9.60
C SER A 199 2.37 9.04 -9.58
N PRO A 200 1.36 9.74 -10.13
CA PRO A 200 0.02 9.20 -10.33
C PRO A 200 -0.07 8.35 -11.61
N ASN A 201 1.01 8.24 -12.39
CA ASN A 201 1.04 7.45 -13.63
C ASN A 201 1.51 6.01 -13.37
N PRO A 202 0.66 4.98 -13.60
CA PRO A 202 1.02 3.58 -13.35
C PRO A 202 2.24 3.09 -14.16
N ALA A 203 2.44 3.63 -15.36
CA ALA A 203 3.55 3.20 -16.22
C ALA A 203 4.92 3.42 -15.57
N ASP A 204 5.04 4.42 -14.69
CA ASP A 204 6.27 4.76 -13.98
C ASP A 204 6.74 3.64 -13.03
N TYR A 205 5.81 2.76 -12.62
CA TYR A 205 6.03 1.64 -11.71
C TYR A 205 6.39 0.33 -12.41
N ALA A 206 6.47 0.32 -13.75
CA ALA A 206 6.91 -0.81 -14.57
C ALA A 206 8.22 -0.52 -15.34
N THR A 207 9.02 0.46 -14.90
CA THR A 207 10.20 0.92 -15.64
C THR A 207 11.50 0.24 -15.25
N SER A 208 11.61 -0.26 -14.02
CA SER A 208 12.90 -0.61 -13.40
C SER A 208 12.89 -1.85 -12.52
N GLY A 209 11.79 -2.63 -12.52
CA GLY A 209 11.76 -3.89 -11.79
C GLY A 209 12.75 -4.93 -12.33
N PRO A 210 13.18 -5.90 -11.51
CA PRO A 210 14.17 -6.89 -11.91
C PRO A 210 13.65 -7.93 -12.91
N HIS A 211 12.34 -8.01 -13.13
CA HIS A 211 11.72 -8.99 -14.03
C HIS A 211 11.27 -8.33 -15.33
N ALA A 212 12.05 -8.50 -16.40
CA ALA A 212 11.67 -8.03 -17.73
C ALA A 212 10.54 -8.89 -18.32
N THR A 213 9.47 -8.24 -18.77
CA THR A 213 8.31 -8.88 -19.39
C THR A 213 7.88 -8.10 -20.64
N ALA A 214 6.92 -8.63 -21.41
CA ALA A 214 6.29 -7.88 -22.50
C ALA A 214 5.58 -6.59 -22.02
N ASN A 215 5.23 -6.52 -20.74
CA ASN A 215 4.44 -5.46 -20.13
C ASN A 215 5.30 -4.46 -19.33
N GLY A 216 6.63 -4.55 -19.44
CA GLY A 216 7.61 -3.73 -18.74
C GLY A 216 8.45 -4.53 -17.74
N ASN A 217 9.20 -3.77 -16.94
CA ASN A 217 10.10 -4.28 -15.91
C ASN A 217 9.35 -4.29 -14.56
N LEU A 218 8.93 -5.48 -14.14
CA LEU A 218 8.02 -5.70 -13.03
C LEU A 218 8.73 -6.22 -11.77
N TYR A 219 7.99 -6.19 -10.67
CA TYR A 219 8.45 -6.55 -9.34
C TYR A 219 7.69 -7.76 -8.82
N TRP A 220 8.38 -8.62 -8.07
CA TRP A 220 7.74 -9.67 -7.30
C TRP A 220 6.89 -9.05 -6.19
N THR A 221 5.59 -9.34 -6.17
CA THR A 221 4.66 -8.82 -5.17
C THR A 221 3.53 -9.82 -4.91
N ARG A 222 2.54 -9.40 -4.12
CA ARG A 222 1.35 -10.17 -3.80
C ARG A 222 0.09 -9.35 -4.08
N TRP A 223 -0.81 -9.89 -4.89
CA TRP A 223 -2.10 -9.27 -5.20
C TRP A 223 -3.23 -10.28 -4.91
N GLN A 224 -4.28 -9.85 -4.21
CA GLN A 224 -5.33 -10.75 -3.68
C GLN A 224 -4.77 -11.99 -2.96
N ALA A 225 -3.72 -11.79 -2.15
CA ALA A 225 -2.99 -12.85 -1.43
C ALA A 225 -2.20 -13.86 -2.31
N ASN A 226 -2.12 -13.66 -3.62
CA ASN A 226 -1.38 -14.52 -4.55
C ASN A 226 -0.09 -13.86 -5.02
N ASP A 227 1.02 -14.60 -5.03
CA ASP A 227 2.30 -14.11 -5.53
C ASP A 227 2.24 -13.96 -7.06
N CYS A 228 2.73 -12.81 -7.55
CA CYS A 228 2.72 -12.43 -8.97
C CYS A 228 3.86 -11.45 -9.29
N LEU A 229 4.10 -11.25 -10.58
CA LEU A 229 4.85 -10.09 -11.06
C LEU A 229 3.88 -8.95 -11.36
N ASN A 230 4.12 -7.76 -10.80
CA ASN A 230 3.26 -6.57 -10.99
C ASN A 230 4.06 -5.26 -10.93
N PHE A 231 3.38 -4.12 -11.07
CA PHE A 231 3.89 -2.79 -10.77
C PHE A 231 4.61 -2.78 -9.42
N GLY A 232 5.72 -2.03 -9.34
CA GLY A 232 6.40 -1.82 -8.07
C GLY A 232 5.52 -1.02 -7.12
N SER A 233 5.58 -1.35 -5.84
CA SER A 233 5.00 -0.51 -4.79
C SER A 233 5.77 0.82 -4.69
N PRO A 234 5.15 1.93 -4.24
CA PRO A 234 5.84 3.21 -4.06
C PRO A 234 7.14 3.11 -3.25
N VAL A 235 7.13 2.29 -2.19
CA VAL A 235 8.33 1.85 -1.48
C VAL A 235 8.38 0.33 -1.55
N TYR A 236 9.51 -0.22 -1.98
CA TYR A 236 9.66 -1.65 -2.26
C TYR A 236 10.95 -2.20 -1.65
N ALA A 237 10.90 -3.43 -1.15
CA ALA A 237 12.06 -4.21 -0.76
C ALA A 237 11.75 -5.70 -0.93
N TYR A 238 12.71 -6.48 -1.45
CA TYR A 238 12.55 -7.92 -1.64
C TYR A 238 13.82 -8.67 -1.23
N GLN A 239 13.66 -9.67 -0.36
CA GLN A 239 14.75 -10.45 0.24
C GLN A 239 15.88 -9.60 0.84
N GLN A 240 15.51 -8.44 1.39
CA GLN A 240 16.44 -7.54 2.08
C GLN A 240 16.31 -7.68 3.60
N GLN A 241 17.34 -7.26 4.33
CA GLN A 241 17.40 -7.33 5.79
C GLN A 241 17.80 -5.98 6.37
N ASN A 242 17.43 -5.71 7.63
CA ASN A 242 17.82 -4.50 8.36
C ASN A 242 17.45 -3.22 7.59
N ILE A 243 16.15 -3.02 7.34
CA ILE A 243 15.65 -1.88 6.56
C ILE A 243 14.99 -0.88 7.50
N GLY A 244 15.30 0.40 7.30
CA GLY A 244 14.61 1.52 7.96
C GLY A 244 13.84 2.36 6.96
N LEU A 245 12.63 2.75 7.33
CA LEU A 245 11.89 3.87 6.76
C LEU A 245 11.48 4.75 7.92
N SER A 246 12.06 5.94 8.03
CA SER A 246 11.89 6.80 9.20
C SER A 246 11.54 8.23 8.83
N GLY A 247 10.95 8.95 9.77
CA GLY A 247 10.62 10.37 9.66
C GLY A 247 10.82 11.09 10.99
N GLU A 248 10.91 12.42 10.96
CA GLU A 248 11.04 13.27 12.16
C GLU A 248 9.68 13.69 12.75
N GLY A 249 8.58 13.06 12.31
CA GLY A 249 7.24 13.23 12.84
C GLY A 249 6.18 13.30 11.74
N ASP A 250 5.00 13.82 12.08
CA ASP A 250 3.82 13.86 11.19
C ASP A 250 4.00 14.78 9.96
N THR A 251 5.08 15.55 9.91
CA THR A 251 5.45 16.41 8.76
C THR A 251 6.36 15.71 7.75
N SER A 252 6.70 14.44 7.99
CA SER A 252 7.44 13.57 7.07
C SER A 252 6.46 12.70 6.28
N ILE A 253 6.09 13.15 5.09
CA ILE A 253 4.92 12.65 4.34
C ILE A 253 5.35 11.88 3.08
N LEU A 254 4.81 10.68 2.93
CA LEU A 254 4.76 9.95 1.67
C LEU A 254 3.36 10.16 1.06
N ASN A 255 3.27 10.99 0.03
CA ASN A 255 2.01 11.33 -0.63
C ASN A 255 1.83 10.48 -1.90
N GLY A 256 0.85 9.57 -1.88
CA GLY A 256 0.52 8.69 -3.01
C GLY A 256 -0.28 9.37 -4.15
N GLN A 257 -0.66 10.63 -4.01
CA GLN A 257 -1.36 11.43 -5.03
C GLN A 257 -2.65 10.78 -5.53
N SER A 258 -3.47 10.23 -4.61
CA SER A 258 -4.81 9.73 -4.95
C SER A 258 -5.66 10.85 -5.57
N MET A 259 -6.56 10.50 -6.48
CA MET A 259 -7.40 11.44 -7.21
C MET A 259 -6.65 12.39 -8.17
N THR A 260 -5.32 12.34 -8.25
CA THR A 260 -4.55 13.12 -9.23
C THR A 260 -4.63 12.46 -10.62
N PRO A 261 -4.89 13.22 -11.70
CA PRO A 261 -4.87 12.68 -13.05
C PRO A 261 -3.50 12.08 -13.40
N ALA A 262 -3.49 10.98 -14.13
CA ALA A 262 -2.26 10.41 -14.67
C ALA A 262 -1.72 11.22 -15.86
N GLN A 263 -2.59 12.00 -16.52
CA GLN A 263 -2.18 12.95 -17.55
C GLN A 263 -1.48 14.18 -16.98
N ALA A 264 -0.73 14.86 -17.82
CA ALA A 264 -0.11 16.14 -17.47
C ALA A 264 -1.16 17.23 -17.19
N ASN A 265 -0.88 18.13 -16.25
CA ASN A 265 -1.62 19.37 -16.11
C ASN A 265 -1.56 20.18 -17.43
N GLY A 266 -2.68 20.75 -17.86
CA GLY A 266 -2.88 21.31 -19.21
C GLY A 266 -3.53 20.34 -20.19
N THR A 267 -3.65 19.05 -19.85
CA THR A 267 -4.36 18.04 -20.64
C THR A 267 -5.70 17.72 -19.99
N THR A 268 -6.75 17.55 -20.79
CA THR A 268 -8.07 17.12 -20.30
C THR A 268 -7.94 15.83 -19.49
N PRO A 269 -8.25 15.86 -18.17
CA PRO A 269 -8.20 14.66 -17.35
C PRO A 269 -9.17 13.61 -17.88
N SER A 270 -8.68 12.39 -18.14
CA SER A 270 -9.54 11.28 -18.58
C SER A 270 -9.49 10.07 -17.66
N PHE A 271 -8.44 9.92 -16.84
CA PHE A 271 -8.40 8.88 -15.81
C PHE A 271 -7.49 9.29 -14.64
N CYS A 272 -7.68 8.63 -13.51
CA CYS A 272 -6.79 8.65 -12.36
C CYS A 272 -6.59 7.20 -11.92
N TRP A 273 -5.37 6.82 -11.58
CA TRP A 273 -5.07 5.45 -11.22
C TRP A 273 -5.70 5.03 -9.88
N TRP A 274 -5.72 5.94 -8.91
CA TRP A 274 -6.32 5.73 -7.59
C TRP A 274 -7.53 6.63 -7.41
N THR A 275 -8.65 6.24 -8.03
CA THR A 275 -9.94 6.91 -7.84
C THR A 275 -10.68 6.37 -6.61
N PHE A 276 -11.27 7.28 -5.82
CA PHE A 276 -12.30 6.93 -4.85
C PHE A 276 -13.64 6.91 -5.56
N LYS A 277 -14.27 5.72 -5.63
CA LYS A 277 -15.56 5.52 -6.33
C LYS A 277 -16.76 6.23 -5.66
N GLY A 278 -16.61 6.69 -4.41
CA GLY A 278 -17.70 7.27 -3.63
C GLY A 278 -18.92 6.33 -3.49
N THR A 279 -20.03 6.83 -2.94
CA THR A 279 -21.26 6.02 -2.76
C THR A 279 -22.05 5.81 -4.06
N ASN A 280 -21.84 6.67 -5.06
CA ASN A 280 -22.58 6.65 -6.33
C ASN A 280 -21.85 5.91 -7.46
N GLY A 281 -20.65 5.37 -7.23
CA GLY A 281 -19.89 4.59 -8.22
C GLY A 281 -19.54 5.35 -9.50
N ALA A 282 -19.52 6.68 -9.46
CA ALA A 282 -19.68 7.53 -10.64
C ALA A 282 -18.41 7.74 -11.48
N TYR A 283 -17.26 7.19 -11.08
CA TYR A 283 -15.97 7.48 -11.72
C TYR A 283 -15.14 6.21 -11.94
N ASP A 284 -14.53 6.17 -13.12
CA ASP A 284 -13.89 4.99 -13.73
C ASP A 284 -14.85 3.80 -13.89
N CYS A 285 -14.47 2.55 -13.55
CA CYS A 285 -15.26 1.35 -13.82
C CYS A 285 -16.61 1.27 -13.11
N ALA A 286 -17.58 2.00 -13.68
CA ALA A 286 -18.95 2.21 -13.25
C ALA A 286 -19.94 1.28 -13.95
N SER A 287 -19.49 0.52 -14.96
CA SER A 287 -20.34 -0.44 -15.68
C SER A 287 -19.52 -1.60 -16.25
N SER A 288 -20.20 -2.65 -16.69
CA SER A 288 -19.62 -3.86 -17.29
C SER A 288 -18.83 -3.63 -18.59
N SER A 289 -18.87 -2.41 -19.15
CA SER A 289 -18.08 -1.99 -20.31
C SER A 289 -16.80 -1.23 -19.94
N THR A 290 -16.53 -1.04 -18.65
CA THR A 290 -15.28 -0.42 -18.17
C THR A 290 -14.42 -1.49 -17.48
N PRO A 291 -13.12 -1.59 -17.79
CA PRO A 291 -12.25 -2.62 -17.24
C PRO A 291 -12.31 -2.64 -15.71
N SER A 292 -12.65 -3.79 -15.13
CA SER A 292 -12.70 -4.00 -13.69
C SER A 292 -12.24 -5.42 -13.40
N GLN A 293 -11.91 -5.74 -12.15
CA GLN A 293 -11.50 -7.10 -11.78
C GLN A 293 -12.54 -8.20 -12.13
N ALA A 294 -13.81 -7.81 -12.32
CA ALA A 294 -14.92 -8.70 -12.71
C ALA A 294 -15.22 -8.68 -14.21
N TYR A 295 -14.54 -7.82 -14.98
CA TYR A 295 -14.59 -7.83 -16.44
C TYR A 295 -13.83 -9.05 -16.95
N ALA A 296 -14.39 -9.78 -17.91
CA ALA A 296 -13.69 -10.89 -18.55
C ALA A 296 -12.59 -10.32 -19.45
N ASN A 297 -11.35 -10.44 -19.01
CA ASN A 297 -10.21 -9.85 -19.67
C ASN A 297 -9.81 -10.73 -20.88
N PRO A 298 -9.90 -10.21 -22.12
CA PRO A 298 -9.58 -10.98 -23.32
C PRO A 298 -8.08 -11.35 -23.44
N ASN A 299 -7.22 -10.74 -22.62
CA ASN A 299 -5.80 -11.09 -22.55
C ASN A 299 -5.54 -12.34 -21.69
N ASN A 300 -6.50 -12.75 -20.86
CA ASN A 300 -6.39 -13.99 -20.09
C ASN A 300 -6.58 -15.19 -21.02
N ALA A 301 -5.52 -15.97 -21.22
CA ALA A 301 -5.58 -17.21 -21.98
C ALA A 301 -6.36 -18.27 -21.20
N ALA A 302 -7.07 -19.15 -21.90
CA ALA A 302 -7.81 -20.24 -21.25
C ALA A 302 -6.87 -21.09 -20.37
N LEU A 303 -7.31 -21.47 -19.17
CA LEU A 303 -6.49 -22.26 -18.25
C LEU A 303 -6.11 -23.61 -18.87
N THR A 304 -7.00 -24.16 -19.70
CA THR A 304 -6.77 -25.37 -20.51
C THR A 304 -5.71 -25.23 -21.59
N SER A 305 -5.27 -24.01 -21.92
CA SER A 305 -4.17 -23.76 -22.86
C SER A 305 -2.78 -23.76 -22.21
N LEU A 306 -2.71 -23.82 -20.87
CA LEU A 306 -1.44 -23.92 -20.15
C LEU A 306 -0.73 -25.23 -20.48
N SER A 307 0.59 -25.18 -20.67
CA SER A 307 1.37 -26.40 -20.91
C SER A 307 1.40 -27.27 -19.65
N SER A 308 1.39 -28.59 -19.81
CA SER A 308 1.51 -29.51 -18.68
C SER A 308 2.78 -29.30 -17.85
N SER A 309 3.83 -28.75 -18.47
CA SER A 309 5.08 -28.38 -17.79
C SER A 309 5.00 -27.10 -16.94
N SER A 310 4.02 -26.22 -17.16
CA SER A 310 3.84 -25.01 -16.34
C SER A 310 2.98 -25.26 -15.10
N ILE A 311 2.21 -26.34 -15.09
CA ILE A 311 1.35 -26.73 -13.97
C ILE A 311 2.12 -27.67 -13.05
N THR A 312 2.35 -27.25 -11.81
CA THR A 312 3.12 -28.02 -10.82
C THR A 312 2.28 -28.62 -9.71
N ASN A 313 1.02 -28.21 -9.56
CA ASN A 313 0.14 -28.79 -8.54
C ASN A 313 -0.21 -30.24 -8.91
N PRO A 314 0.08 -31.24 -8.05
CA PRO A 314 -0.24 -32.64 -8.31
C PRO A 314 -1.76 -32.92 -8.40
N GLU A 315 -2.60 -32.08 -7.79
CA GLU A 315 -4.07 -32.17 -7.82
C GLU A 315 -4.68 -31.46 -9.05
N SER A 316 -3.86 -30.94 -9.97
CA SER A 316 -4.31 -30.12 -11.10
C SER A 316 -5.33 -30.80 -12.01
N ALA A 317 -5.27 -32.12 -12.19
CA ALA A 317 -6.25 -32.87 -12.97
C ALA A 317 -7.68 -32.75 -12.40
N THR A 318 -7.80 -32.61 -11.08
CA THR A 318 -9.07 -32.41 -10.37
C THR A 318 -9.45 -30.93 -10.31
N LEU A 319 -8.45 -30.04 -10.12
CA LEU A 319 -8.67 -28.61 -9.96
C LEU A 319 -9.02 -27.90 -11.27
N LEU A 320 -8.37 -28.24 -12.38
CA LEU A 320 -8.52 -27.53 -13.65
C LEU A 320 -9.97 -27.48 -14.15
N PRO A 321 -10.76 -28.59 -14.13
CA PRO A 321 -12.17 -28.52 -14.51
C PRO A 321 -13.04 -27.64 -13.59
N LEU A 322 -12.65 -27.49 -12.32
CA LEU A 322 -13.35 -26.63 -11.35
C LEU A 322 -13.03 -25.15 -11.58
N LEU A 323 -11.76 -24.86 -11.90
CA LEU A 323 -11.26 -23.51 -12.12
C LEU A 323 -11.65 -22.95 -13.49
N ASP A 324 -11.69 -23.78 -14.54
CA ASP A 324 -12.04 -23.39 -15.92
C ASP A 324 -13.56 -23.49 -16.21
N ALA A 325 -14.40 -23.64 -15.17
CA ALA A 325 -15.83 -23.79 -15.32
C ALA A 325 -16.49 -22.50 -15.84
N GLY A 326 -17.05 -22.56 -17.05
CA GLY A 326 -17.72 -21.43 -17.69
C GLY A 326 -16.72 -20.40 -18.25
N THR A 327 -17.05 -19.11 -18.14
CA THR A 327 -16.19 -18.01 -18.66
C THR A 327 -15.66 -17.10 -17.56
N SER A 328 -16.05 -17.35 -16.30
CA SER A 328 -15.68 -16.49 -15.17
C SER A 328 -14.19 -16.56 -14.80
N TRP A 329 -13.49 -17.62 -15.21
CA TRP A 329 -12.04 -17.77 -15.06
C TRP A 329 -11.26 -16.65 -15.73
N ALA A 330 -11.81 -16.05 -16.81
CA ALA A 330 -11.15 -14.98 -17.56
C ALA A 330 -11.20 -13.63 -16.83
N GLN A 331 -11.88 -13.52 -15.69
CA GLN A 331 -11.89 -12.33 -14.86
C GLN A 331 -10.62 -12.27 -14.01
N ASP A 332 -9.99 -11.10 -13.91
CA ASP A 332 -8.71 -10.96 -13.19
C ASP A 332 -8.80 -11.35 -11.71
N GLN A 333 -9.97 -11.15 -11.08
CA GLN A 333 -10.23 -11.60 -9.71
C GLN A 333 -10.21 -13.12 -9.51
N ASN A 334 -10.34 -13.90 -10.59
CA ASN A 334 -10.34 -15.37 -10.57
C ASN A 334 -9.09 -15.95 -11.24
N TYR A 335 -8.55 -15.25 -12.24
CA TYR A 335 -7.45 -15.75 -13.05
C TYR A 335 -6.15 -15.90 -12.26
N LEU A 336 -5.73 -14.88 -11.49
CA LEU A 336 -4.53 -14.98 -10.67
C LEU A 336 -4.62 -16.10 -9.62
N PRO A 337 -5.71 -16.19 -8.82
CA PRO A 337 -5.91 -17.32 -7.92
C PRO A 337 -5.86 -18.67 -8.64
N ALA A 338 -6.48 -18.81 -9.82
CA ALA A 338 -6.46 -20.07 -10.57
C ALA A 338 -5.05 -20.46 -10.99
N LEU A 339 -4.23 -19.53 -11.52
CA LEU A 339 -2.82 -19.80 -11.82
C LEU A 339 -2.04 -20.20 -10.56
N ALA A 340 -2.37 -19.59 -9.41
CA ALA A 340 -1.74 -19.92 -8.15
C ALA A 340 -2.08 -21.32 -7.64
N GLU A 341 -3.35 -21.68 -7.65
CA GLU A 341 -3.85 -23.00 -7.29
C GLU A 341 -3.31 -24.08 -8.22
N LEU A 342 -3.14 -23.81 -9.51
CA LEU A 342 -2.50 -24.74 -10.45
C LEU A 342 -0.97 -24.85 -10.24
N GLY A 343 -0.37 -24.05 -9.36
CA GLY A 343 1.07 -24.08 -9.11
C GLY A 343 1.90 -23.51 -10.28
N VAL A 344 1.33 -22.62 -11.09
CA VAL A 344 2.05 -21.94 -12.18
C VAL A 344 3.19 -21.11 -11.57
N ALA A 345 4.37 -21.04 -12.18
CA ALA A 345 5.47 -20.26 -11.60
C ALA A 345 5.12 -18.76 -11.49
N VAL A 346 5.61 -18.06 -10.46
CA VAL A 346 5.27 -16.64 -10.21
C VAL A 346 5.69 -15.75 -11.39
N GLU A 347 6.80 -16.08 -12.04
CA GLU A 347 7.32 -15.38 -13.21
C GLU A 347 6.38 -15.44 -14.42
N GLN A 348 5.44 -16.40 -14.42
CA GLN A 348 4.40 -16.56 -15.44
C GLN A 348 3.05 -15.97 -15.00
N ARG A 349 2.92 -15.53 -13.74
CA ARG A 349 1.75 -14.85 -13.20
C ARG A 349 1.95 -13.35 -13.29
N ILE A 350 1.87 -12.82 -14.51
CA ILE A 350 2.07 -11.39 -14.79
C ILE A 350 0.72 -10.66 -14.64
N PHE A 351 0.63 -9.74 -13.68
CA PHE A 351 -0.55 -8.92 -13.40
C PHE A 351 -0.13 -7.44 -13.37
N GLY A 352 -1.03 -6.48 -13.63
CA GLY A 352 -0.68 -5.07 -13.73
C GLY A 352 -0.79 -4.51 -15.15
N ASN A 353 0.31 -4.07 -15.77
CA ASN A 353 0.21 -3.52 -17.12
C ASN A 353 -0.29 -4.60 -18.09
N GLY A 354 -1.46 -4.40 -18.71
CA GLY A 354 -2.13 -5.40 -19.55
C GLY A 354 -3.19 -6.28 -18.86
N HIS A 355 -3.33 -6.17 -17.52
CA HIS A 355 -4.37 -6.81 -16.70
C HIS A 355 -5.12 -5.81 -15.85
#